data_AF-A0A9P8JKV8-F1
#
_entry.id   AF-A0A9P8JKV8-F1
#
_cell.length_a   1.000
_cell.length_b   1.000
_cell.length_c   1.000
_cell.angle_alpha   90.00
_cell.angle_beta   90.00
_cell.angle_gamma   90.00
#
_symmetry.space_group_name_H-M   'P 1'
#
loop_
_entity.id
_entity.type
_entity.pdbx_description
1 polymer ?
#
loop_
_entity_poly.entity_id
_entity_poly.type
_entity_poly.pdbx_seq_one_letter_code
_entity_poly.pdbx_strand_id
1 'polypeptide(L)'
;AEYLQQANDALVTIIQIETQSALDNVDAIAAVPGVDVLFVGPYDLGNSIGYPILADGMHDELKAAIEKIHTAAKKAGKHSGIYCTDGDQARHYADRGFTMISAMTDSLALGQGVSTALNRAKGSWGHAALQGVKQGASRIVSSKSPY
;
A
#
# COMPACT_ATOMS: atom_id res chain seq x y z
N ALA A 1 -30.27 -1.00 29.64
CA ALA A 1 -28.96 -1.44 30.16
C ALA A 1 -28.26 -2.31 29.11
N GLU A 2 -28.91 -3.35 28.58
CA GLU A 2 -28.39 -4.23 27.51
C GLU A 2 -27.84 -3.48 26.28
N TYR A 3 -28.58 -2.51 25.73
CA TYR A 3 -28.12 -1.69 24.60
C TYR A 3 -26.81 -0.95 24.88
N LEU A 4 -26.64 -0.39 26.08
CA LEU A 4 -25.44 0.36 26.45
C LEU A 4 -24.22 -0.55 26.65
N GLN A 5 -24.42 -1.79 27.10
CA GLN A 5 -23.35 -2.78 27.22
C GLN A 5 -22.94 -3.32 25.84
N GLN A 6 -23.91 -3.73 25.02
CA GLN A 6 -23.64 -4.19 23.64
C GLN A 6 -22.98 -3.12 22.78
N ALA A 7 -23.36 -1.85 22.98
CA ALA A 7 -22.73 -0.74 22.25
C ALA A 7 -21.23 -0.64 22.54
N ASN A 8 -20.79 -0.85 23.78
CA ASN A 8 -19.38 -0.81 24.13
C ASN A 8 -18.62 -2.02 23.58
N ASP A 9 -19.21 -3.21 23.65
CA ASP A 9 -18.57 -4.45 23.19
C ASP A 9 -18.43 -4.51 21.65
N ALA A 10 -19.16 -3.67 20.92
CA ALA A 10 -19.10 -3.59 19.46
C ALA A 10 -18.10 -2.53 18.93
N LEU A 11 -17.49 -1.74 19.80
CA LEU A 11 -16.51 -0.73 19.40
C LEU A 11 -15.13 -1.34 19.21
N VAL A 12 -14.43 -0.86 18.18
CA VAL A 12 -13.02 -1.16 17.94
C VAL A 12 -12.25 0.14 17.97
N THR A 13 -11.35 0.29 18.94
CA THR A 13 -10.49 1.46 19.08
C THR A 13 -9.15 1.20 18.41
N ILE A 14 -8.87 1.99 17.38
CA ILE A 14 -7.67 1.88 16.55
C ILE A 14 -6.81 3.12 16.78
N ILE A 15 -5.54 2.93 17.14
CA ILE A 15 -4.59 4.02 17.37
C ILE A 15 -3.51 3.98 16.30
N GLN A 16 -3.37 5.07 15.55
CA GLN A 16 -2.30 5.23 14.56
C GLN A 16 -0.98 5.61 15.23
N ILE A 17 0.08 4.87 14.92
CA ILE A 17 1.45 5.13 15.38
C ILE A 17 2.24 5.71 14.21
N GLU A 18 2.29 7.04 14.14
CA GLU A 18 2.80 7.78 12.97
C GLU A 18 3.85 8.83 13.32
N THR A 19 4.22 8.93 14.59
CA THR A 19 5.23 9.90 15.04
C THR A 19 6.34 9.22 15.82
N GLN A 20 7.52 9.85 15.85
CA GLN A 20 8.62 9.41 16.70
C GLN A 20 8.19 9.29 18.16
N SER A 21 7.44 10.27 18.68
CA SER A 21 6.96 10.24 20.07
C SER A 21 5.98 9.09 20.33
N ALA A 22 5.09 8.75 19.39
CA ALA A 22 4.22 7.59 19.51
C ALA A 22 5.02 6.28 19.46
N LEU A 23 6.01 6.18 18.58
CA LEU A 23 6.90 5.03 18.47
C LEU A 23 7.75 4.81 19.74
N ASP A 24 8.21 5.90 20.37
CA ASP A 24 8.96 5.85 21.62
C ASP A 24 8.10 5.35 22.78
N ASN A 25 6.80 5.65 22.76
CA ASN A 25 5.83 5.29 23.80
C ASN A 25 4.95 4.08 23.43
N VAL A 26 5.31 3.31 22.39
CA VAL A 26 4.41 2.32 21.79
C VAL A 26 3.97 1.22 22.77
N ASP A 27 4.84 0.76 23.67
CA ASP A 27 4.46 -0.20 24.72
C ASP A 27 3.43 0.37 25.70
N ALA A 28 3.58 1.65 26.08
CA ALA A 28 2.65 2.31 26.99
C ALA A 28 1.28 2.53 26.32
N ILE A 29 1.28 2.90 25.03
CA ILE A 29 0.05 3.02 24.23
C ILE A 29 -0.65 1.67 24.11
N ALA A 30 0.10 0.59 23.80
CA ALA A 30 -0.45 -0.75 23.68
C ALA A 30 -1.08 -1.28 24.98
N ALA A 31 -0.58 -0.83 26.13
CA ALA A 31 -1.09 -1.22 27.45
C ALA A 31 -2.38 -0.49 27.86
N VAL A 32 -2.82 0.55 27.13
CA VAL A 32 -4.01 1.32 27.49
C VAL A 32 -5.27 0.44 27.39
N PRO A 33 -6.09 0.35 28.46
CA PRO A 33 -7.37 -0.35 28.41
C PRO A 33 -8.30 0.24 27.35
N GLY A 34 -8.95 -0.63 26.58
CA GLY A 34 -9.86 -0.23 25.50
C GLY A 34 -9.19 0.05 24.15
N VAL A 35 -7.85 0.04 24.04
CA VAL A 35 -7.17 0.01 22.74
C VAL A 35 -7.21 -1.41 22.20
N ASP A 36 -7.61 -1.58 20.93
CA ASP A 36 -7.75 -2.88 20.29
C ASP A 36 -6.70 -3.11 19.20
N VAL A 37 -6.35 -2.04 18.47
CA VAL A 37 -5.44 -2.11 17.32
C VAL A 37 -4.40 -1.01 17.38
N LEU A 38 -3.13 -1.36 17.17
CA LEU A 38 -2.07 -0.41 16.82
C LEU A 38 -1.89 -0.43 15.31
N PHE A 39 -2.19 0.69 14.66
CA PHE A 39 -2.17 0.81 13.20
C PHE A 39 -0.98 1.63 12.73
N VAL A 40 -0.27 1.16 11.70
CA VAL A 40 0.87 1.86 11.11
C VAL A 40 0.45 2.55 9.82
N GLY A 41 0.67 3.87 9.74
CA GLY A 41 0.77 4.62 8.49
C GLY A 41 2.24 4.74 8.08
N PRO A 42 2.76 3.89 7.16
CA PRO A 42 4.22 3.82 6.93
C PRO A 42 4.80 5.12 6.36
N TYR A 43 4.02 5.85 5.57
CA TYR A 43 4.44 7.12 4.98
C TYR A 43 4.61 8.21 6.03
N ASP A 44 3.59 8.43 6.88
CA ASP A 44 3.65 9.43 7.94
C ASP A 44 4.67 9.07 9.01
N LEU A 45 4.74 7.80 9.42
CA LEU A 45 5.76 7.32 10.34
C LEU A 45 7.16 7.59 9.77
N GLY A 46 7.42 7.17 8.52
CA GLY A 46 8.68 7.39 7.83
C GLY A 46 9.10 8.86 7.80
N ASN A 47 8.16 9.74 7.43
CA ASN A 47 8.38 11.18 7.47
C ASN A 47 8.75 11.66 8.88
N SER A 48 8.05 11.18 9.92
CA SER A 48 8.28 11.63 11.28
C SER A 48 9.60 11.13 11.87
N ILE A 49 10.10 9.96 11.47
CA ILE A 49 11.33 9.37 12.03
C ILE A 49 12.57 9.64 11.16
N GLY A 50 12.44 10.44 10.10
CA GLY A 50 13.54 10.82 9.21
C GLY A 50 13.87 9.82 8.11
N TYR A 51 13.00 8.84 7.88
CA TYR A 51 13.16 7.77 6.90
C TYR A 51 11.94 7.71 5.95
N PRO A 52 11.71 8.76 5.15
CA PRO A 52 10.57 8.83 4.24
C PRO A 52 10.62 7.70 3.20
N ILE A 53 9.46 7.20 2.79
CA ILE A 53 9.38 6.26 1.67
C ILE A 53 9.57 7.05 0.37
N LEU A 54 10.68 6.78 -0.32
CA LEU A 54 11.03 7.38 -1.60
C LEU A 54 10.98 6.33 -2.72
N ALA A 55 11.50 6.67 -3.90
CA ALA A 55 11.44 5.81 -5.08
C ALA A 55 12.21 4.48 -4.94
N ASP A 56 13.22 4.45 -4.07
CA ASP A 56 14.00 3.27 -3.69
C ASP A 56 13.31 2.39 -2.64
N GLY A 57 12.16 2.83 -2.12
CA GLY A 57 11.29 2.06 -1.24
C GLY A 57 11.49 2.40 0.24
N MET A 58 11.35 1.39 1.10
CA MET A 58 11.35 1.54 2.55
C MET A 58 12.75 1.30 3.13
N HIS A 59 13.26 2.25 3.91
CA HIS A 59 14.49 2.11 4.69
C HIS A 59 14.38 1.04 5.78
N ASP A 60 15.50 0.46 6.18
CA ASP A 60 15.53 -0.61 7.17
C ASP A 60 15.12 -0.11 8.57
N GLU A 61 15.37 1.16 8.87
CA GLU A 61 14.93 1.80 10.10
C GLU A 61 13.41 1.94 10.19
N LEU A 62 12.75 2.26 9.07
CA LEU A 62 11.29 2.26 9.01
C LEU A 62 10.72 0.84 9.13
N LYS A 63 11.33 -0.16 8.47
CA LYS A 63 10.95 -1.57 8.66
C LYS A 63 11.08 -2.00 10.13
N ALA A 64 12.18 -1.64 10.78
CA ALA A 64 12.42 -1.93 12.19
C ALA A 64 11.39 -1.24 13.10
N ALA A 65 11.00 -0.01 12.78
CA ALA A 65 9.94 0.71 13.50
C ALA A 65 8.58 0.01 13.38
N ILE A 66 8.22 -0.44 12.17
CA ILE A 66 6.99 -1.21 11.92
C ILE A 66 6.99 -2.51 12.74
N GLU A 67 8.11 -3.23 12.78
CA GLU A 67 8.23 -4.46 13.56
C GLU A 67 8.19 -4.22 15.08
N LYS A 68 8.73 -3.10 15.55
CA LYS A 68 8.59 -2.69 16.95
C LYS A 68 7.12 -2.48 17.32
N ILE A 69 6.35 -1.83 16.45
CA ILE A 69 4.91 -1.59 16.68
C ILE A 69 4.15 -2.91 16.69
N HIS A 70 4.40 -3.80 15.73
CA HIS A 70 3.80 -5.13 15.69
C HIS A 70 4.09 -5.94 16.96
N THR A 71 5.36 -5.94 17.39
CA THR A 71 5.80 -6.65 18.59
C THR A 71 5.12 -6.11 19.86
N ALA A 72 5.02 -4.78 19.98
CA ALA A 72 4.35 -4.13 21.11
C ALA A 72 2.86 -4.49 21.17
N ALA A 73 2.16 -4.44 20.03
CA ALA A 73 0.76 -4.85 19.93
C ALA A 73 0.57 -6.30 20.39
N LYS A 74 1.36 -7.23 19.81
CA LYS A 74 1.29 -8.66 20.13
C LYS A 74 1.59 -8.94 21.61
N LYS A 75 2.61 -8.30 22.18
CA LYS A 75 2.98 -8.42 23.59
C LYS A 75 1.85 -7.98 24.53
N ALA A 76 1.08 -6.98 24.14
CA ALA A 76 -0.08 -6.49 24.89
C ALA A 76 -1.39 -7.23 24.57
N GLY A 77 -1.35 -8.29 23.74
CA GLY A 77 -2.53 -9.03 23.33
C GLY A 77 -3.47 -8.24 22.40
N LYS A 78 -2.93 -7.26 21.67
CA LYS A 78 -3.64 -6.38 20.73
C LYS A 78 -3.39 -6.79 19.29
N HIS A 79 -4.25 -6.35 18.39
CA HIS A 79 -4.05 -6.49 16.96
C HIS A 79 -3.08 -5.43 16.44
N SER A 80 -2.40 -5.73 15.33
CA SER A 80 -1.64 -4.75 14.57
C SER A 80 -2.23 -4.57 13.19
N GLY A 81 -2.28 -3.32 12.74
CA GLY A 81 -2.72 -2.97 11.40
C GLY A 81 -1.69 -2.16 10.63
N ILE A 82 -1.81 -2.13 9.32
CA ILE A 82 -0.90 -1.40 8.45
C ILE A 82 -1.59 -0.98 7.14
N TYR A 83 -1.28 0.24 6.69
CA TYR A 83 -1.63 0.70 5.36
C TYR A 83 -0.70 0.09 4.32
N CYS A 84 -1.26 -0.58 3.31
CA CYS A 84 -0.54 -1.03 2.12
C CYS A 84 -1.19 -0.48 0.84
N THR A 85 -0.37 -0.35 -0.21
CA THR A 85 -0.78 0.21 -1.51
C THR A 85 -1.19 -0.85 -2.53
N ASP A 86 -0.82 -2.11 -2.28
CA ASP A 86 -1.09 -3.24 -3.16
C ASP A 86 -1.18 -4.58 -2.39
N GLY A 87 -1.64 -5.60 -3.12
CA GLY A 87 -1.88 -6.93 -2.56
C GLY A 87 -0.62 -7.71 -2.20
N ASP A 88 0.52 -7.45 -2.86
CA ASP A 88 1.78 -8.15 -2.55
C ASP A 88 2.35 -7.64 -1.23
N GLN A 89 2.32 -6.32 -1.01
CA GLN A 89 2.66 -5.73 0.27
C GLN A 89 1.68 -6.15 1.37
N ALA A 90 0.37 -6.18 1.09
CA ALA A 90 -0.62 -6.65 2.05
C ALA A 90 -0.37 -8.11 2.46
N ARG A 91 -0.08 -8.99 1.50
CA ARG A 91 0.29 -10.39 1.76
C ARG A 91 1.55 -10.49 2.62
N HIS A 92 2.58 -9.70 2.30
CA HIS A 92 3.82 -9.68 3.09
C HIS A 92 3.56 -9.45 4.58
N TYR A 93 2.70 -8.49 4.93
CA TYR A 93 2.36 -8.23 6.33
C TYR A 93 1.37 -9.22 6.93
N ALA A 94 0.44 -9.77 6.14
CA ALA A 94 -0.44 -10.85 6.57
C ALA A 94 0.35 -12.11 6.98
N ASP A 95 1.34 -12.50 6.18
CA ASP A 95 2.22 -13.64 6.45
C ASP A 95 3.06 -13.45 7.73
N ARG A 96 3.24 -12.20 8.18
CA ARG A 96 3.91 -11.84 9.44
C ARG A 96 2.96 -11.73 10.63
N GLY A 97 1.66 -11.86 10.42
CA GLY A 97 0.65 -11.87 11.48
C GLY A 97 -0.02 -10.51 11.76
N PHE A 98 0.08 -9.54 10.85
CA PHE A 98 -0.81 -8.37 10.90
C PHE A 98 -2.25 -8.82 10.59
N THR A 99 -3.23 -8.22 11.25
CA THR A 99 -4.64 -8.67 11.17
C THR A 99 -5.60 -7.60 10.71
N MET A 100 -5.15 -6.35 10.51
CA MET A 100 -5.93 -5.27 9.92
C MET A 100 -5.12 -4.58 8.82
N ILE A 101 -5.35 -4.96 7.57
CA ILE A 101 -4.46 -4.59 6.45
C ILE A 101 -5.26 -3.95 5.33
N SER A 102 -4.85 -2.77 4.88
CA SER A 102 -5.35 -2.19 3.64
C SER A 102 -4.69 -2.91 2.46
N ALA A 103 -5.48 -3.46 1.53
CA ALA A 103 -4.93 -4.09 0.33
C ALA A 103 -4.70 -3.10 -0.82
N MET A 104 -5.49 -2.02 -0.88
CA MET A 104 -5.43 -0.97 -1.90
C MET A 104 -6.39 0.16 -1.51
N THR A 105 -6.15 1.38 -1.99
CA THR A 105 -7.14 2.47 -1.93
C THR A 105 -8.12 2.42 -3.10
N ASP A 106 -9.33 2.92 -2.88
CA ASP A 106 -10.33 3.11 -3.93
C ASP A 106 -9.83 3.98 -5.09
N SER A 107 -9.11 5.06 -4.80
CA SER A 107 -8.53 5.96 -5.78
C SER A 107 -7.53 5.27 -6.71
N LEU A 108 -6.65 4.41 -6.16
CA LEU A 108 -5.74 3.58 -6.95
C LEU A 108 -6.51 2.51 -7.74
N ALA A 109 -7.46 1.84 -7.10
CA ALA A 109 -8.24 0.77 -7.72
C ALA A 109 -9.04 1.28 -8.94
N LEU A 110 -9.72 2.42 -8.79
CA LEU A 110 -10.48 3.05 -9.87
C LEU A 110 -9.56 3.48 -11.02
N GLY A 111 -8.43 4.11 -10.72
CA GLY A 111 -7.45 4.53 -11.73
C GLY A 111 -6.88 3.35 -12.51
N GLN A 112 -6.51 2.26 -11.82
CA GLN A 112 -6.02 1.02 -12.45
C GLN A 112 -7.10 0.32 -13.28
N GLY A 113 -8.34 0.25 -12.78
CA GLY A 113 -9.47 -0.35 -13.48
C GLY A 113 -9.80 0.37 -14.79
N VAL A 114 -9.90 1.71 -14.75
CA VAL A 114 -10.13 2.55 -15.93
C VAL A 114 -8.98 2.42 -16.93
N SER A 115 -7.74 2.51 -16.45
CA SER A 115 -6.55 2.37 -17.32
C SER A 115 -6.51 1.01 -18.01
N THR A 116 -6.84 -0.06 -17.29
CA THR A 116 -6.91 -1.42 -17.84
C THR A 116 -7.99 -1.53 -18.93
N ALA A 117 -9.20 -1.02 -18.66
CA ALA A 117 -10.29 -1.04 -19.63
C ALA A 117 -9.95 -0.24 -20.90
N LEU A 118 -9.40 0.97 -20.76
CA LEU A 118 -8.99 1.82 -21.87
C LEU A 118 -7.86 1.20 -22.69
N ASN A 119 -6.86 0.61 -22.05
CA ASN A 119 -5.76 -0.06 -22.75
C ASN A 119 -6.26 -1.24 -23.60
N ARG A 120 -7.26 -1.98 -23.10
CA ARG A 120 -7.91 -3.05 -23.89
C ARG A 120 -8.73 -2.48 -25.04
N ALA A 121 -9.54 -1.46 -24.77
CA ALA A 121 -10.42 -0.84 -25.78
C ALA A 121 -9.63 -0.19 -26.93
N LYS A 122 -8.46 0.39 -26.65
CA LYS A 122 -7.59 1.01 -27.67
C LYS A 122 -6.98 0.03 -28.65
N GLY A 123 -7.04 -1.29 -28.40
CA GLY A 123 -6.42 -2.31 -29.24
C GLY A 123 -4.90 -2.11 -29.44
N SER A 124 -4.28 -2.86 -30.33
CA SER A 124 -2.85 -2.74 -30.65
C SER A 124 -2.54 -1.63 -31.66
N TRP A 125 -3.30 -0.53 -31.67
CA TRP A 125 -3.17 0.53 -32.69
C TRP A 125 -1.75 1.12 -32.78
N GLY A 126 -0.98 1.12 -31.68
CA GLY A 126 0.44 1.48 -31.70
C GLY A 126 1.34 0.50 -32.48
N HIS A 127 1.02 -0.79 -32.49
CA HIS A 127 1.80 -1.80 -33.20
C HIS A 127 1.50 -1.81 -34.71
N ALA A 128 0.22 -1.64 -35.09
CA ALA A 128 -0.19 -1.60 -36.49
C ALA A 128 0.29 -0.34 -37.22
N ALA A 129 0.28 0.83 -36.57
CA ALA A 129 0.79 2.07 -37.15
C ALA A 129 2.31 2.02 -37.39
N LEU A 130 3.09 1.48 -36.45
CA LEU A 130 4.55 1.32 -36.60
C LEU A 130 4.92 0.27 -37.67
N GLN A 131 4.16 -0.83 -37.77
CA GLN A 131 4.36 -1.83 -38.82
C GLN A 131 3.95 -1.31 -40.19
N GLY A 132 2.85 -0.56 -40.30
CA GLY A 132 2.41 0.07 -41.54
C GLY A 132 3.41 1.11 -42.07
N VAL A 133 3.99 1.93 -41.18
CA VAL A 133 5.05 2.88 -41.54
C VAL A 133 6.33 2.15 -42.01
N LYS A 134 6.74 1.07 -41.33
CA LYS A 134 7.91 0.27 -41.74
C LYS A 134 7.70 -0.45 -43.08
N GLN A 135 6.52 -1.00 -43.34
CA GLN A 135 6.19 -1.64 -44.62
C GLN A 135 6.04 -0.61 -45.76
N GLY A 136 5.47 0.56 -45.48
CA GLY A 136 5.40 1.67 -46.44
C GLY A 136 6.77 2.19 -46.85
N ALA A 137 7.68 2.38 -45.88
CA ALA A 137 9.06 2.80 -46.15
C ALA A 137 9.85 1.77 -46.96
N SER A 138 9.67 0.47 -46.68
CA SER A 138 10.31 -0.62 -47.45
C SER A 138 9.84 -0.68 -48.91
N ARG A 139 8.55 -0.41 -49.19
CA ARG A 139 8.02 -0.35 -50.56
C ARG A 139 8.60 0.82 -51.36
N ILE A 140 8.74 2.00 -50.75
CA ILE A 140 9.29 3.20 -51.38
C ILE A 140 10.79 3.04 -51.72
N VAL A 141 11.54 2.32 -50.89
CA VAL A 141 12.96 1.99 -51.16
C VAL A 141 13.10 0.97 -52.29
N SER A 142 12.19 -0.02 -52.39
CA SER A 142 12.23 -1.02 -53.47
C SER A 142 11.75 -0.51 -54.84
N SER A 143 10.99 0.59 -54.89
CA SER A 143 10.44 1.14 -56.14
C SER A 143 11.33 2.21 -56.80
N LYS A 144 12.52 2.49 -56.25
CA LYS A 144 13.52 3.41 -56.84
C LYS A 144 14.72 2.63 -57.39
N SER A 145 14.51 1.91 -58.49
CA SER A 145 15.49 1.54 -59.52
C SER A 145 14.67 1.02 -60.72
N PRO A 146 14.80 1.59 -61.94
CA PRO A 146 16.06 1.57 -62.68
C PRO A 146 16.34 2.87 -63.44
N TYR A 147 17.51 3.47 -63.21
CA TYR A 147 18.43 4.03 -64.22
C TYR A 147 19.78 4.26 -63.53
#